data_AF-A0A4U7ELQ9-F1
#
_entry.id   AF-A0A4U7ELQ9-F1
#
_cell.length_a   1.000
_cell.length_b   1.000
_cell.length_c   1.000
_cell.angle_alpha   90.00
_cell.angle_beta   90.00
_cell.angle_gamma   90.00
#
_symmetry.space_group_name_H-M   'P 1'
#
loop_
_entity.id
_entity.type
_entity.pdbx_description
1 polymer ?
#
loop_
_entity_poly.entity_id
_entity_poly.type
_entity_poly.pdbx_seq_one_letter_code
_entity_poly.pdbx_strand_id
1 'polypeptide(L)'
;MCLLLATKFADALTTGIGLTYVPGVHESNPVVAPIFKEVGVTEGLLFGSFAIVVGIVAVTEIGALVIARRRRNGHLAPVVRAVGYGLPSLLFAFVAVRNAAVLLEAIEVAGVF
;
A
#
# COMPACT_ATOMS: atom_id res chain seq x y z
N MET A 1 -1.06 9.83 -8.91
CA MET A 1 -1.05 10.14 -7.47
C MET A 1 -2.37 9.80 -6.77
N CYS A 2 -3.53 10.30 -7.20
CA CYS A 2 -4.81 9.99 -6.52
C CYS A 2 -5.09 8.48 -6.42
N LEU A 3 -4.84 7.73 -7.50
CA LEU A 3 -4.99 6.27 -7.50
C LEU A 3 -4.06 5.56 -6.50
N LEU A 4 -2.81 6.04 -6.38
CA LEU A 4 -1.83 5.50 -5.43
C LEU A 4 -2.31 5.68 -3.98
N LEU A 5 -2.79 6.88 -3.65
CA LEU A 5 -3.31 7.18 -2.33
C LEU A 5 -4.55 6.35 -2.02
N ALA A 6 -5.50 6.28 -2.94
CA ALA A 6 -6.73 5.51 -2.76
C ALA A 6 -6.45 4.01 -2.56
N THR A 7 -5.59 3.42 -3.39
CA THR A 7 -5.24 2.00 -3.31
C THR A 7 -4.42 1.70 -2.06
N LYS A 8 -3.47 2.55 -1.67
CA LYS A 8 -2.72 2.38 -0.42
C LYS A 8 -3.60 2.55 0.82
N PHE A 9 -4.57 3.47 0.77
CA PHE A 9 -5.54 3.64 1.83
C PHE A 9 -6.43 2.40 1.98
N ALA A 10 -6.94 1.85 0.87
CA ALA A 10 -7.72 0.61 0.89
C ALA A 10 -6.92 -0.59 1.46
N ASP A 11 -5.66 -0.72 1.06
CA ASP A 11 -4.73 -1.71 1.61
C ASP A 11 -4.51 -1.54 3.11
N ALA A 12 -4.21 -0.32 3.56
CA ALA A 12 -4.00 -0.03 4.99
C ALA A 12 -5.28 -0.27 5.82
N LEU A 13 -6.44 0.09 5.28
CA LEU A 13 -7.73 -0.10 5.92
C LEU A 13 -8.07 -1.59 6.07
N THR A 14 -7.94 -2.38 5.00
CA THR A 14 -8.20 -3.83 5.05
C THR A 14 -7.22 -4.55 5.98
N THR A 15 -5.94 -4.17 5.95
CA THR A 15 -4.94 -4.72 6.89
C THR A 15 -5.26 -4.35 8.34
N GLY A 16 -5.54 -3.07 8.59
CA GLY A 16 -5.82 -2.57 9.93
C GLY A 16 -7.08 -3.19 10.53
N ILE A 17 -8.15 -3.33 9.75
CA ILE A 17 -9.38 -3.97 10.21
C ILE A 17 -9.12 -5.45 10.54
N GLY A 18 -8.45 -6.18 9.65
CA GLY A 18 -8.14 -7.60 9.86
C GLY A 18 -7.35 -7.83 11.14
N LEU A 19 -6.25 -7.08 11.33
CA LEU A 19 -5.36 -7.26 12.48
C LEU A 19 -5.94 -6.78 13.82
N THR A 20 -6.85 -5.80 13.79
CA THR A 20 -7.36 -5.17 15.03
C THR A 20 -8.66 -5.82 15.51
N TYR A 21 -9.55 -6.20 14.59
CA TYR A 21 -10.93 -6.56 14.93
C TYR A 21 -11.29 -8.02 14.64
N VAL A 22 -10.48 -8.77 13.89
CA VAL A 22 -10.82 -10.15 13.52
C VAL A 22 -9.97 -11.16 14.29
N PRO A 23 -10.58 -11.93 15.21
CA PRO A 23 -9.87 -12.99 15.93
C PRO A 23 -9.28 -14.02 14.96
N GLY A 24 -8.02 -14.39 15.17
CA GLY A 24 -7.33 -15.40 14.34
C GLY A 24 -6.56 -14.81 13.15
N VAL A 25 -6.81 -13.56 12.75
CA VAL A 25 -6.02 -12.88 11.71
C VAL A 25 -4.78 -12.26 12.33
N HIS A 26 -3.61 -12.64 11.81
CA HIS A 26 -2.32 -12.16 12.30
C HIS A 26 -1.38 -11.84 11.13
N GLU A 27 -0.48 -10.88 11.35
CA GLU A 27 0.56 -10.56 10.39
C GLU A 27 1.55 -11.73 10.30
N SER A 28 1.66 -12.31 9.10
CA SER A 28 2.53 -13.47 8.86
C SER A 28 3.93 -13.07 8.40
N ASN A 29 4.12 -11.81 8.00
CA ASN A 29 5.42 -11.32 7.56
C ASN A 29 6.37 -11.20 8.77
N PRO A 30 7.49 -11.95 8.80
CA PRO A 30 8.41 -11.97 9.94
C PRO A 30 9.13 -10.64 10.18
N VAL A 31 9.14 -9.74 9.19
CA VAL A 31 9.74 -8.40 9.29
C VAL A 31 8.74 -7.38 9.86
N VAL A 32 7.47 -7.47 9.45
CA VAL A 32 6.44 -6.49 9.82
C VAL A 32 5.78 -6.84 11.15
N ALA A 33 5.59 -8.13 11.43
CA ALA A 33 5.02 -8.61 12.68
C ALA A 33 5.71 -8.06 13.96
N PRO A 34 7.05 -8.05 14.09
CA PRO A 34 7.70 -7.46 15.27
C PRO A 34 7.47 -5.95 15.36
N ILE A 35 7.47 -5.24 14.23
CA ILE A 35 7.23 -3.79 14.19
C ILE A 35 5.82 -3.47 14.71
N PHE A 36 4.79 -4.21 14.28
CA PHE A 36 3.43 -4.01 14.79
C PHE A 36 3.28 -4.36 16.27
N LYS A 37 4.08 -5.31 16.79
CA LYS A 37 4.10 -5.63 18.22
C LYS A 37 4.75 -4.52 19.06
N GLU A 38 5.79 -3.88 18.55
CA GLU A 38 6.52 -2.83 19.28
C GLU A 38 5.82 -1.47 19.21
N VAL A 39 5.31 -1.10 18.04
CA VAL A 39 4.84 0.26 17.76
C VAL A 39 3.31 0.37 17.76
N GLY A 40 2.61 -0.75 17.64
CA GLY A 40 1.16 -0.80 17.42
C GLY A 40 0.80 -0.89 15.94
N VAL A 41 -0.33 -1.54 15.65
CA VAL A 41 -0.83 -1.75 14.28
C VAL A 41 -1.19 -0.42 13.62
N THR A 42 -1.87 0.48 14.34
CA THR A 42 -2.34 1.76 13.80
C THR A 42 -1.16 2.68 13.45
N GLU A 43 -0.24 2.88 14.39
CA GLU A 43 0.95 3.70 14.22
C GLU A 43 1.87 3.10 13.14
N GLY A 44 2.09 1.78 13.18
CA GLY A 44 2.88 1.06 12.19
C GLY A 44 2.33 1.21 10.77
N LEU A 45 1.01 1.08 10.61
CA LEU A 45 0.35 1.27 9.31
C LEU A 45 0.39 2.74 8.85
N LEU A 46 0.22 3.71 9.75
CA LEU A 46 0.27 5.13 9.42
C LEU A 46 1.66 5.54 8.94
N PHE A 47 2.70 5.30 9.76
CA PHE A 47 4.07 5.66 9.41
C PHE A 47 4.59 4.86 8.22
N GLY A 48 4.30 3.55 8.16
CA GLY A 48 4.68 2.70 7.04
C GLY A 48 4.03 3.15 5.73
N SER A 49 2.72 3.42 5.74
CA SER A 49 2.02 3.89 4.54
C SER A 49 2.50 5.27 4.10
N PHE A 50 2.74 6.19 5.04
CA PHE A 50 3.31 7.49 4.75
C PHE A 50 4.70 7.37 4.09
N ALA A 51 5.60 6.60 4.70
CA ALA A 51 6.95 6.39 4.19
C ALA A 51 6.96 5.77 2.78
N ILE A 52 6.10 4.77 2.54
CA ILE A 52 5.94 4.13 1.23
C ILE A 52 5.46 5.13 0.18
N VAL A 53 4.42 5.92 0.49
CA VAL A 53 3.88 6.92 -0.44
C VAL A 53 4.92 7.98 -0.76
N VAL A 54 5.59 8.53 0.26
CA VAL A 54 6.66 9.53 0.08
C VAL A 54 7.79 8.95 -0.77
N GLY A 55 8.22 7.72 -0.51
CA GLY A 55 9.26 7.05 -1.29
C GLY A 55 8.88 6.89 -2.76
N ILE A 56 7.66 6.41 -3.05
CA ILE A 56 7.16 6.25 -4.42
C ILE A 56 7.08 7.61 -5.12
N VAL A 57 6.54 8.64 -4.48
CA VAL A 57 6.45 9.98 -5.03
C VAL A 57 7.84 10.54 -5.33
N ALA A 58 8.77 10.44 -4.38
CA ALA A 58 10.13 10.92 -4.54
C ALA A 58 10.82 10.24 -5.73
N VAL A 59 10.83 8.91 -5.79
CA VAL A 59 11.46 8.16 -6.88
C VAL A 59 10.81 8.48 -8.22
N THR A 60 9.48 8.52 -8.27
CA THR A 60 8.72 8.77 -9.50
C THR A 60 8.96 10.18 -10.03
N GLU A 61 8.86 11.21 -9.19
CA GLU A 61 9.05 12.59 -9.60
C GLU A 61 10.51 12.92 -9.92
N ILE A 62 11.47 12.41 -9.13
CA ILE A 62 12.90 12.56 -9.45
C ILE A 62 13.20 11.91 -10.81
N GLY A 63 12.71 10.69 -11.04
CA GLY A 63 12.86 10.00 -12.33
C GLY A 63 12.25 10.78 -13.49
N ALA A 64 11.05 11.30 -13.32
CA ALA A 64 10.37 12.12 -14.32
C ALA A 64 11.13 13.43 -14.61
N LEU A 65 11.65 14.11 -13.58
CA LEU A 65 12.46 15.32 -13.71
C LEU A 65 13.78 15.06 -14.44
N VAL A 66 14.47 13.97 -14.10
CA VAL A 66 15.73 13.59 -14.77
C VAL A 66 15.49 13.31 -16.25
N ILE A 67 14.41 12.60 -16.58
CA ILE A 67 14.07 12.27 -17.98
C ILE A 67 13.62 13.52 -18.75
N ALA A 68 12.83 14.40 -18.15
CA ALA A 68 12.43 15.66 -18.75
C ALA A 68 13.64 16.56 -19.05
N ARG A 69 14.64 16.60 -18.16
CA ARG A 69 15.88 17.37 -18.35
C ARG A 69 16.80 16.78 -19.41
N ARG A 70 16.86 15.44 -19.55
CA ARG A 70 17.78 14.77 -20.49
C ARG A 70 17.24 14.63 -21.91
N ARG A 71 15.92 14.63 -22.12
CA ARG A 71 15.30 14.43 -23.44
C ARG A 71 14.66 15.75 -23.92
N ARG A 72 15.13 16.26 -25.07
CA ARG A 72 14.70 17.53 -25.69
C ARG A 72 13.18 17.68 -25.86
N ASN A 73 12.44 16.56 -25.96
CA ASN A 73 10.99 16.57 -26.19
C ASN A 73 10.14 16.26 -24.94
N GLY A 74 10.75 15.92 -23.78
CA GLY A 74 10.04 15.69 -22.50
C GLY A 74 8.95 14.60 -22.47
N HIS A 75 8.63 13.95 -23.60
CA HIS A 75 7.42 13.14 -23.78
C HIS A 75 7.38 11.85 -22.94
N LEU A 76 8.52 11.42 -22.39
CA LEU A 76 8.62 10.23 -21.56
C LEU A 76 8.32 10.50 -20.08
N ALA A 77 8.38 11.76 -19.62
CA ALA A 77 8.11 12.07 -18.22
C ALA A 77 6.67 11.69 -17.77
N PRO A 78 5.62 11.88 -18.60
CA PRO A 78 4.29 11.34 -18.30
C PRO A 78 4.25 9.82 -18.21
N VAL A 79 5.01 9.11 -19.04
CA VAL A 79 5.09 7.63 -19.02
C VAL A 79 5.75 7.16 -17.72
N VAL A 80 6.82 7.83 -17.28
CA VAL A 80 7.49 7.54 -16.01
C VAL A 80 6.53 7.70 -14.84
N ARG A 81 5.71 8.76 -14.84
CA ARG A 81 4.68 8.96 -13.82
C ARG A 81 3.58 7.91 -13.89
N ALA A 82 3.14 7.56 -15.10
CA ALA A 82 2.12 6.52 -15.30
C ALA A 82 2.59 5.16 -14.75
N VAL A 83 3.83 4.77 -15.03
CA VAL A 83 4.41 3.52 -14.53
C VAL A 83 4.72 3.61 -13.04
N GLY A 84 5.40 4.67 -12.60
CA GLY A 84 5.84 4.87 -11.22
C GLY A 84 4.69 4.97 -10.22
N TYR A 85 3.54 5.53 -10.62
CA TYR A 85 2.32 5.51 -9.80
C TYR A 85 1.45 4.29 -10.09
N GLY A 86 1.36 3.85 -11.33
CA GLY A 86 0.44 2.80 -11.76
C GLY A 86 0.79 1.42 -11.20
N LEU A 87 2.06 1.01 -11.32
CA LEU A 87 2.47 -0.32 -10.83
C LEU A 87 2.27 -0.48 -9.32
N PRO A 88 2.70 0.45 -8.46
CA PRO A 88 2.41 0.34 -7.03
C PRO A 88 0.91 0.41 -6.72
N SER A 89 0.14 1.21 -7.46
CA SER A 89 -1.32 1.26 -7.27
C SER A 89 -1.98 -0.10 -7.54
N LEU A 90 -1.58 -0.78 -8.61
CA LEU A 90 -2.08 -2.12 -8.95
C LEU A 90 -1.72 -3.13 -7.86
N LEU A 91 -0.47 -3.07 -7.35
CA LEU A 91 -0.03 -3.92 -6.27
C LEU A 91 -0.87 -3.70 -5.00
N PHE A 92 -1.06 -2.45 -4.56
CA PHE A 92 -1.87 -2.15 -3.38
C PHE A 92 -3.33 -2.52 -3.57
N ALA A 93 -3.90 -2.34 -4.76
CA ALA A 93 -5.24 -2.81 -5.06
C ALA A 93 -5.35 -4.35 -4.92
N PHE A 94 -4.37 -5.09 -5.46
CA PHE A 94 -4.34 -6.55 -5.34
C PHE A 94 -4.22 -7.02 -3.88
N VAL A 95 -3.33 -6.39 -3.10
CA VAL A 95 -3.17 -6.72 -1.68
C VAL A 95 -4.44 -6.37 -0.89
N ALA A 96 -5.07 -5.23 -1.16
CA ALA A 96 -6.34 -4.86 -0.53
C ALA A 96 -7.45 -5.89 -0.81
N VAL A 97 -7.57 -6.36 -2.05
CA VAL A 97 -8.53 -7.42 -2.43
C VAL A 97 -8.20 -8.72 -1.69
N ARG A 98 -6.94 -9.12 -1.63
CA ARG A 98 -6.52 -10.32 -0.90
C ARG A 98 -6.83 -10.22 0.59
N ASN A 99 -6.56 -9.08 1.22
CA ASN A 99 -6.85 -8.85 2.62
C ASN A 99 -8.36 -8.86 2.89
N ALA A 100 -9.15 -8.28 1.99
CA ALA A 100 -10.61 -8.35 2.07
C ALA A 100 -11.13 -9.79 1.97
N ALA A 101 -10.56 -10.63 1.11
CA ALA A 101 -10.93 -12.04 1.01
C ALA A 101 -10.64 -12.80 2.32
N VAL A 102 -9.45 -12.60 2.90
CA VAL A 102 -9.08 -13.19 4.21
C VAL A 102 -10.03 -12.72 5.32
N LEU A 103 -10.42 -11.44 5.29
CA LEU A 103 -11.40 -10.86 6.22
C LEU A 103 -12.76 -11.56 6.11
N LEU A 104 -13.26 -11.76 4.89
CA LEU A 104 -14.54 -12.43 4.66
C LEU A 104 -14.50 -13.88 5.15
N GLU A 105 -13.47 -14.65 4.79
CA GLU A 105 -13.29 -16.03 5.24
C GLU A 105 -13.23 -16.12 6.77
N ALA A 106 -12.51 -15.21 7.43
CA ALA A 106 -12.39 -15.22 8.89
C ALA A 106 -13.71 -14.83 9.59
N ILE A 107 -14.51 -13.93 9.01
CA ILE A 107 -15.83 -13.56 9.53
C ILE A 107 -16.83 -14.73 9.39
N GLU A 108 -16.80 -15.44 8.26
CA GLU A 108 -17.62 -16.64 8.04
C GLU A 108 -17.29 -17.74 9.06
N VAL A 109 -15.99 -18.01 9.27
CA VAL A 109 -15.53 -19.02 10.26
C VAL A 109 -15.89 -18.62 11.70
N ALA A 110 -15.92 -17.32 12.00
CA ALA A 110 -16.31 -16.82 13.32
C ALA A 110 -17.83 -16.89 13.60
N GLY A 111 -18.65 -17.29 12.61
CA GLY A 111 -20.09 -17.47 12.78
C GLY A 111 -20.87 -16.17 12.97
N VAL A 112 -20.36 -15.06 12.43
CA VAL A 112 -21.05 -13.75 12.50
C VAL A 112 -22.15 -13.62 11.42
N PHE A 113 -22.32 -14.63 10.56
CA PHE A 113 -23.47 -14.81 9.67
C PHE A 113 -23.83 -16.29 9.52
#